data_AF-A0A538SC20-F1
#
_entry.id   AF-A0A538SC20-F1
#
_cell.length_a   1.000
_cell.length_b   1.000
_cell.length_c   1.000
_cell.angle_alpha   90.00
_cell.angle_beta   90.00
_cell.angle_gamma   90.00
#
_symmetry.space_group_name_H-M   'P 1'
#
loop_
_entity.id
_entity.type
_entity.pdbx_description
1 polymer ?
#
loop_
_entity_poly.entity_id
_entity_poly.type
_entity_poly.pdbx_seq_one_letter_code
_entity_poly.pdbx_strand_id
1 'polypeptide(L)'
;MASLSAKVEGGRLKLTVSNRRAGHTLPGGGGGMRLIQLSVAFFGLSGDSIQSEDVQTYGIRYADATGKTPVPKWLARTIVHRAEIPSDSAAVEWCDIPSRAKRAEARLIYYFIDPAYLPSLNKRHVDLTGHQPVVMARATAKLP
;
A
#
# COMPACT_ATOMS: atom_id res chain seq x y z
N MET A 1 12.29 9.86 -0.62
CA MET A 1 11.70 9.11 0.51
C MET A 1 10.23 9.45 0.61
N ALA A 2 9.34 8.50 0.90
CA ALA A 2 7.92 8.82 1.11
C ALA A 2 7.67 9.19 2.58
N SER A 3 6.66 10.03 2.86
CA SER A 3 6.18 10.29 4.22
C SER A 3 4.70 9.98 4.34
N LEU A 4 4.28 9.67 5.56
CA LEU A 4 2.91 9.35 5.92
C LEU A 4 2.53 10.16 7.15
N SER A 5 1.36 10.77 7.15
CA SER A 5 0.73 11.33 8.34
C SER A 5 -0.69 10.78 8.49
N ALA A 6 -1.16 10.73 9.74
CA ALA A 6 -2.49 10.23 10.09
C ALA A 6 -3.15 11.22 11.06
N LYS A 7 -4.37 11.65 10.76
CA LYS A 7 -5.14 12.60 11.57
C LYS A 7 -6.62 12.26 11.56
N VAL A 8 -7.31 12.46 12.68
CA VAL A 8 -8.78 12.33 12.74
C VAL A 8 -9.41 13.62 12.22
N GLU A 9 -10.31 13.50 11.26
CA GLU A 9 -11.05 14.61 10.65
C GLU A 9 -12.45 14.12 10.28
N GLY A 10 -13.50 14.81 10.73
CA GLY A 10 -14.89 14.41 10.44
C GLY A 10 -15.27 13.01 10.93
N GLY A 11 -14.66 12.52 12.02
CA GLY A 11 -14.91 11.17 12.56
C GLY A 11 -14.24 10.02 11.80
N ARG A 12 -13.41 10.33 10.81
CA ARG A 12 -12.66 9.36 9.99
C ARG A 12 -11.16 9.59 10.13
N LEU A 13 -10.37 8.57 9.79
CA LEU A 13 -8.92 8.70 9.77
C LEU A 13 -8.47 9.17 8.38
N LYS A 14 -7.91 10.38 8.31
CA LYS A 14 -7.26 10.95 7.14
C LYS A 14 -5.81 10.50 7.10
N LEU A 15 -5.39 9.93 5.97
CA LEU A 15 -4.03 9.49 5.71
C LEU A 15 -3.46 10.34 4.57
N THR A 16 -2.38 11.05 4.84
CA THR A 16 -1.70 11.86 3.82
C THR A 16 -0.36 11.23 3.49
N VAL A 17 -0.21 10.79 2.24
CA VAL A 17 1.02 10.20 1.71
C VAL A 17 1.69 11.20 0.79
N SER A 18 2.95 11.53 1.06
CA SER A 18 3.71 12.46 0.22
C SER A 18 4.98 11.82 -0.30
N ASN A 19 5.23 11.98 -1.58
CA ASN A 19 6.50 11.62 -2.19
C ASN A 19 7.48 12.79 -2.04
N ARG A 20 8.57 12.60 -1.29
CA ARG A 20 9.61 13.64 -1.14
C ARG A 20 10.75 13.50 -2.16
N ARG A 21 10.63 12.61 -3.15
CA ARG A 21 11.64 12.45 -4.21
C ARG A 21 11.22 13.27 -5.42
N ALA A 22 12.07 14.21 -5.83
CA ALA A 22 11.80 15.07 -6.97
C ALA A 22 11.68 14.27 -8.28
N GLY A 23 10.70 14.63 -9.10
CA GLY A 23 10.66 14.33 -10.54
C GLY A 23 9.93 13.07 -11.00
N HIS A 24 9.54 12.14 -10.12
CA HIS A 24 8.86 10.90 -10.51
C HIS A 24 7.84 10.41 -9.49
N THR A 25 6.79 9.73 -9.95
CA THR A 25 5.79 9.06 -9.10
C THR A 25 6.40 7.89 -8.32
N LEU A 26 5.71 7.44 -7.25
CA LEU A 26 6.04 6.19 -6.54
C LEU A 26 4.92 5.13 -6.69
N PRO A 27 5.27 3.84 -6.83
CA PRO A 27 6.63 3.28 -6.91
C PRO A 27 7.38 3.66 -8.21
N GLY A 28 6.69 4.24 -9.20
CA GLY A 28 7.28 4.74 -10.44
C GLY A 28 7.78 3.66 -11.39
N GLY A 29 8.28 4.07 -12.56
CA GLY A 29 9.00 3.19 -13.49
C GLY A 29 8.12 2.32 -14.39
N GLY A 30 6.79 2.42 -14.32
CA GLY A 30 5.85 1.86 -15.31
C GLY A 30 6.00 0.35 -15.60
N GLY A 31 6.68 -0.38 -14.73
CA GLY A 31 7.16 -1.73 -15.02
C GLY A 31 7.56 -2.44 -13.74
N GLY A 32 6.88 -3.53 -13.47
CA GLY A 32 7.30 -4.50 -12.48
C GLY A 32 6.18 -4.92 -11.55
N MET A 33 6.43 -6.05 -10.88
CA MET A 33 5.61 -6.59 -9.81
C MET A 33 5.69 -5.73 -8.55
N ARG A 34 6.05 -4.44 -8.63
CA ARG A 34 6.29 -3.60 -7.45
C ARG A 34 4.99 -2.92 -7.03
N LEU A 35 4.79 -2.78 -5.74
CA LEU A 35 3.72 -1.94 -5.20
C LEU A 35 4.13 -1.30 -3.88
N ILE A 36 3.38 -0.28 -3.48
CA ILE A 36 3.39 0.29 -2.15
C ILE A 36 1.99 0.15 -1.58
N GLN A 37 1.87 -0.48 -0.42
CA GLN A 37 0.60 -0.67 0.28
C GLN A 37 0.50 0.30 1.45
N LEU A 38 -0.64 0.98 1.55
CA LEU A 38 -1.03 1.77 2.72
C LEU A 38 -2.00 0.92 3.54
N SER A 39 -1.56 0.54 4.74
CA SER A 39 -2.34 -0.28 5.67
C SER A 39 -2.51 0.43 7.00
N VAL A 40 -3.64 0.23 7.67
CA VAL A 40 -3.91 0.74 9.02
C VAL A 40 -4.24 -0.41 9.96
N ALA A 41 -3.64 -0.40 11.15
CA ALA A 41 -4.04 -1.25 12.27
C ALA A 41 -4.65 -0.39 13.38
N PHE A 42 -5.80 -0.83 13.90
CA PHE A 42 -6.54 -0.19 14.98
C PHE A 42 -6.40 -0.98 16.27
N PHE A 43 -6.24 -0.25 17.37
CA PHE A 43 -6.04 -0.83 18.70
C PHE A 43 -7.02 -0.24 19.72
N GLY A 44 -7.45 -1.08 20.65
CA GLY A 44 -8.29 -0.71 21.78
C GLY A 44 -7.53 0.03 22.87
N LEU A 45 -8.23 0.38 23.96
CA LEU A 45 -7.65 1.09 25.11
C LEU A 45 -6.53 0.29 25.78
N SER A 46 -6.68 -1.04 25.85
CA SER A 46 -5.67 -1.94 26.41
C SER A 46 -4.51 -2.26 25.46
N GLY A 47 -4.51 -1.69 24.25
CA GLY A 47 -3.49 -1.95 23.24
C GLY A 47 -3.70 -3.25 22.45
N ASP A 48 -4.81 -3.93 22.68
CA ASP A 48 -5.29 -5.07 21.89
C ASP A 48 -5.58 -4.66 20.45
N SER A 49 -5.24 -5.53 19.49
CA SER A 49 -5.54 -5.30 18.09
C SER A 49 -7.03 -5.56 17.84
N ILE A 50 -7.74 -4.55 17.33
CA ILE A 50 -9.16 -4.65 17.00
C ILE A 50 -9.33 -5.08 15.55
N GLN A 51 -8.68 -4.36 14.62
CA GLN A 51 -8.85 -4.54 13.19
C GLN A 51 -7.59 -4.07 12.46
N SER A 52 -7.34 -4.64 11.28
CA SER A 52 -6.40 -4.07 10.32
C SER A 52 -7.03 -4.09 8.94
N GLU A 53 -6.73 -3.10 8.12
CA GLU A 53 -7.21 -3.00 6.74
C GLU A 53 -6.15 -2.43 5.81
N ASP A 54 -6.20 -2.86 4.55
CA ASP A 54 -5.44 -2.28 3.46
C ASP A 54 -6.27 -1.16 2.82
N VAL A 55 -5.86 0.08 3.04
CA VAL A 55 -6.62 1.27 2.61
C VAL A 55 -6.39 1.57 1.13
N GLN A 56 -5.15 1.43 0.66
CA GLN A 56 -4.78 1.72 -0.72
C GLN A 56 -3.59 0.90 -1.18
N THR A 57 -3.59 0.53 -2.47
CA THR A 57 -2.44 -0.07 -3.15
C THR A 57 -1.98 0.85 -4.27
N TYR A 58 -0.80 1.45 -4.10
CA TYR A 58 -0.12 2.20 -5.15
C TYR A 58 0.76 1.26 -5.98
N GLY A 59 0.38 1.04 -7.22
CA GLY A 59 1.08 0.20 -8.18
C GLY A 59 0.28 0.07 -9.46
N ILE A 60 0.78 -0.76 -10.37
CA ILE A 60 0.09 -1.09 -11.62
C ILE A 60 -0.21 -2.59 -11.62
N ARG A 61 -1.49 -2.93 -11.75
CA ARG A 61 -1.93 -4.32 -11.93
C ARG A 61 -2.35 -4.53 -13.37
N TYR A 62 -1.88 -5.64 -13.94
CA TYR A 62 -2.15 -5.98 -15.34
C TYR A 62 -3.00 -7.24 -15.43
N ALA A 63 -3.73 -7.34 -16.54
CA ALA A 63 -4.42 -8.56 -16.94
C ALA A 63 -3.99 -9.00 -18.35
N ASP A 64 -4.09 -10.30 -18.63
CA ASP A 64 -3.87 -10.86 -19.96
C ASP A 64 -5.10 -10.68 -20.87
N ALA A 65 -5.05 -11.25 -22.08
CA ALA A 65 -6.14 -11.17 -23.06
C ALA A 65 -7.47 -11.76 -22.57
N THR A 66 -7.43 -12.65 -21.58
CA THR A 66 -8.59 -13.35 -21.00
C THR A 66 -9.12 -12.68 -19.74
N GLY A 67 -8.49 -11.58 -19.30
CA GLY A 67 -8.83 -10.89 -18.06
C GLY A 67 -8.20 -11.51 -16.81
N LYS A 68 -7.34 -12.52 -16.95
CA LYS A 68 -6.65 -13.13 -15.80
C LYS A 68 -5.68 -12.15 -15.17
N THR A 69 -5.73 -12.05 -13.85
CA THR A 69 -4.92 -11.14 -13.03
C THR A 69 -4.43 -11.84 -11.75
N PRO A 70 -3.25 -11.47 -11.21
CA PRO A 70 -2.26 -10.59 -11.82
C PRO A 70 -1.40 -11.33 -12.86
N VAL A 71 -0.95 -10.61 -13.89
CA VAL A 71 0.09 -11.09 -14.84
C VAL A 71 1.22 -10.07 -14.95
N PRO A 72 2.46 -10.50 -15.21
CA PRO A 72 3.56 -9.56 -15.40
C PRO A 72 3.36 -8.73 -16.68
N LYS A 73 3.94 -7.52 -16.72
CA LYS A 73 3.79 -6.56 -17.82
C LYS A 73 4.06 -7.15 -19.21
N TRP A 74 5.04 -8.05 -19.35
CA TRP A 74 5.38 -8.66 -20.64
C TRP A 74 4.35 -9.69 -21.14
N LEU A 75 3.42 -10.13 -20.28
CA LEU A 75 2.27 -10.97 -20.65
C LEU A 75 0.94 -10.18 -20.67
N ALA A 76 0.99 -8.89 -20.30
CA ALA A 76 -0.20 -8.07 -20.16
C ALA A 76 -0.79 -7.66 -21.51
N ARG A 77 -2.13 -7.54 -21.55
CA ARG A 77 -2.86 -6.86 -22.61
C ARG A 77 -3.52 -5.57 -22.13
N THR A 78 -3.94 -5.54 -20.87
CA THR A 78 -4.63 -4.38 -20.29
C THR A 78 -4.08 -4.04 -18.92
N ILE A 79 -4.27 -2.79 -18.52
CA ILE A 79 -4.04 -2.30 -17.16
C ILE A 79 -5.40 -2.30 -16.47
N VAL A 80 -5.53 -3.06 -15.38
CA VAL A 80 -6.78 -3.16 -14.61
C VAL A 80 -6.76 -2.32 -13.34
N HIS A 81 -5.58 -1.90 -12.88
CA HIS A 81 -5.41 -0.95 -11.79
C HIS A 81 -4.17 -0.11 -12.04
N ARG A 82 -4.28 1.20 -11.82
CA ARG A 82 -3.15 2.13 -11.78
C ARG A 82 -3.44 3.18 -10.73
N ALA A 83 -2.68 3.13 -9.65
CA ALA A 83 -2.61 4.19 -8.66
C ALA A 83 -1.15 4.44 -8.33
N GLU A 84 -0.73 5.69 -8.29
CA GLU A 84 0.63 6.06 -7.96
C GLU A 84 0.61 7.24 -7.01
N ILE A 85 1.63 7.34 -6.15
CA ILE A 85 1.82 8.53 -5.32
C ILE A 85 2.42 9.61 -6.22
N PRO A 86 1.75 10.76 -6.41
CA PRO A 86 2.23 11.84 -7.27
C PRO A 86 3.62 12.37 -6.87
N SER A 87 4.33 13.00 -7.80
CA SER A 87 5.67 13.57 -7.55
C SER A 87 5.66 14.97 -6.94
N ASP A 88 4.56 15.70 -7.11
CA ASP A 88 4.43 17.14 -6.83
C ASP A 88 3.31 17.44 -5.81
N SER A 89 2.58 16.42 -5.38
CA SER A 89 1.42 16.55 -4.50
C SER A 89 1.31 15.37 -3.56
N ALA A 90 0.47 15.51 -2.53
CA ALA A 90 0.16 14.44 -1.60
C ALA A 90 -1.08 13.66 -2.06
N ALA A 91 -1.02 12.33 -1.95
CA ALA A 91 -2.21 11.49 -2.01
C ALA A 91 -2.90 11.51 -0.65
N VAL A 92 -4.23 11.67 -0.65
CA VAL A 92 -5.05 11.67 0.56
C VAL A 92 -6.02 10.51 0.48
N GLU A 93 -5.92 9.62 1.46
CA GLU A 93 -6.80 8.47 1.60
C GLU A 93 -7.56 8.57 2.92
N TRP A 94 -8.69 7.88 2.99
CA TRP A 94 -9.56 7.88 4.16
C TRP A 94 -9.92 6.46 4.54
N CYS A 95 -9.98 6.20 5.84
CA CYS A 95 -10.54 4.96 6.35
C CYS A 95 -11.44 5.23 7.57
N ASP A 96 -12.40 4.35 7.77
CA ASP A 96 -13.36 4.48 8.86
C ASP A 96 -12.74 4.00 10.16
N ILE A 97 -13.07 4.67 11.26
CA ILE A 97 -12.53 4.32 12.58
C ILE A 97 -13.48 3.30 13.22
N PRO A 98 -13.04 2.06 13.49
CA PRO A 98 -13.86 1.07 14.17
C PRO A 98 -14.30 1.57 15.55
N SER A 99 -15.53 1.22 15.94
CA SER A 99 -16.00 1.51 17.30
C SER A 99 -15.03 0.93 18.33
N ARG A 100 -14.77 1.67 19.42
CA ARG A 100 -13.84 1.31 20.51
C ARG A 100 -12.34 1.43 20.19
N ALA A 101 -11.95 1.78 18.97
CA ALA A 101 -10.55 2.05 18.66
C ALA A 101 -10.06 3.33 19.36
N LYS A 102 -8.90 3.26 20.02
CA LYS A 102 -8.24 4.37 20.74
C LYS A 102 -6.90 4.77 20.14
N ARG A 103 -6.32 3.92 19.30
CA ARG A 103 -5.09 4.20 18.56
C ARG A 103 -5.17 3.60 17.16
N ALA A 104 -4.67 4.34 16.18
CA ALA A 104 -4.40 3.83 14.84
C ALA A 104 -2.89 3.88 14.56
N GLU A 105 -2.37 2.84 13.91
CA GLU A 105 -1.04 2.79 13.32
C GLU A 105 -1.15 2.59 11.82
N ALA A 106 -0.79 3.62 11.06
CA ALA A 106 -0.72 3.56 9.61
C ALA A 106 0.71 3.23 9.17
N ARG A 107 0.84 2.38 8.16
CA ARG A 107 2.14 1.96 7.59
C ARG A 107 2.08 2.08 6.08
N LEU A 108 3.16 2.59 5.51
CA LEU A 108 3.41 2.58 4.07
C LEU A 108 4.48 1.52 3.80
N ILE A 109 4.12 0.46 3.10
CA ILE A 109 4.94 -0.75 2.94
C ILE A 109 5.27 -0.93 1.47
N TYR A 110 6.56 -0.92 1.13
CA TYR A 110 7.05 -1.25 -0.20
C TYR A 110 7.20 -2.75 -0.37
N TYR A 111 6.66 -3.26 -1.46
CA TYR A 111 6.86 -4.62 -1.93
C TYR A 111 7.62 -4.56 -3.25
N PHE A 112 8.81 -5.16 -3.28
CA PHE A 112 9.53 -5.33 -4.55
C PHE A 112 8.77 -6.30 -5.48
N ILE A 113 8.11 -7.30 -4.88
CA ILE A 113 7.24 -8.26 -5.53
C ILE A 113 5.88 -8.22 -4.83
N ASP A 114 4.85 -7.92 -5.61
CA ASP A 114 3.46 -7.88 -5.19
C ASP A 114 3.11 -9.28 -4.65
N PRO A 115 2.59 -9.36 -3.41
CA PRO A 115 2.25 -10.62 -2.77
C PRO A 115 1.40 -11.55 -3.64
N ALA A 116 0.59 -11.01 -4.55
CA ALA A 116 -0.25 -11.79 -5.45
C ALA A 116 0.55 -12.64 -6.46
N TYR A 117 1.82 -12.34 -6.71
CA TYR A 117 2.71 -13.19 -7.54
C TYR A 117 3.39 -14.31 -6.77
N LEU A 118 3.48 -14.21 -5.43
CA LEU A 118 4.23 -15.17 -4.60
C LEU A 118 3.79 -16.63 -4.82
N PRO A 119 2.49 -16.99 -4.92
CA PRO A 119 2.10 -18.37 -5.15
C PRO A 119 2.67 -18.94 -6.47
N SER A 120 2.73 -18.13 -7.53
CA SER A 120 3.25 -18.57 -8.84
C SER A 120 4.78 -18.66 -8.85
N LEU A 121 5.46 -17.76 -8.13
CA LEU A 121 6.92 -17.74 -8.01
C LEU A 121 7.41 -18.90 -7.12
N ASN A 122 6.72 -19.17 -6.01
CA ASN A 122 7.02 -20.29 -5.12
C ASN A 122 6.87 -21.64 -5.83
N LYS A 123 5.82 -21.82 -6.65
CA LYS A 123 5.64 -23.01 -7.50
C LYS A 123 6.78 -23.23 -8.50
N ARG A 124 7.52 -22.16 -8.84
CA ARG A 124 8.67 -22.19 -9.75
C ARG A 124 10.00 -22.22 -9.00
N HIS A 125 9.99 -22.35 -7.67
CA HIS A 125 11.18 -22.39 -6.82
C HIS A 125 12.10 -21.16 -7.00
N VAL A 126 11.52 -19.99 -7.26
CA VAL A 126 12.28 -18.74 -7.31
C VAL A 126 12.75 -18.37 -5.90
N ASP A 127 14.02 -18.00 -5.75
CA ASP A 127 14.53 -17.47 -4.47
C ASP A 127 14.04 -16.03 -4.23
N LEU A 128 13.37 -15.83 -3.10
CA LEU A 128 12.76 -14.56 -2.71
C LEU A 128 13.39 -13.97 -1.44
N THR A 129 14.49 -14.52 -0.95
CA THR A 129 15.10 -14.16 0.35
C THR A 129 15.46 -12.68 0.44
N GLY A 130 15.88 -12.06 -0.67
CA GLY A 130 16.19 -10.62 -0.76
C GLY A 130 15.00 -9.68 -1.04
N HIS A 131 13.78 -10.20 -1.15
CA HIS A 131 12.61 -9.45 -1.61
C HIS A 131 11.58 -9.20 -0.51
N GLN A 132 12.03 -9.15 0.75
CA GLN A 132 11.16 -8.89 1.89
C GLN A 132 10.53 -7.49 1.81
N PRO A 133 9.28 -7.32 2.28
CA PRO A 133 8.62 -6.02 2.29
C PRO A 133 9.36 -5.03 3.21
N VAL A 134 9.40 -3.76 2.81
CA VAL A 134 10.09 -2.69 3.55
C VAL A 134 9.09 -1.64 4.01
N VAL A 135 9.01 -1.39 5.31
CA VAL A 135 8.20 -0.28 5.83
C VAL A 135 8.91 1.04 5.52
N MET A 136 8.35 1.81 4.60
CA MET A 136 8.89 3.09 4.14
C MET A 136 8.59 4.23 5.12
N ALA A 137 7.40 4.23 5.70
CA ALA A 137 6.92 5.26 6.61
C ALA A 137 5.89 4.69 7.58
N ARG A 138 5.77 5.33 8.74
CA ARG A 138 4.78 5.01 9.78
C ARG A 138 4.17 6.29 10.31
N ALA A 139 2.90 6.24 10.68
CA ALA A 139 2.25 7.30 11.43
C ALA A 139 1.34 6.69 12.49
N THR A 140 1.22 7.36 13.63
CA THR A 140 0.30 6.95 14.71
C THR A 140 -0.66 8.09 15.01
N ALA A 141 -1.92 7.76 15.24
CA ALA A 141 -2.93 8.71 15.67
C ALA A 141 -3.62 8.21 16.95
N LYS A 142 -3.81 9.12 17.91
CA LYS A 142 -4.75 8.90 19.02
C LYS A 142 -6.16 9.14 18.50
N LEU A 143 -7.07 8.25 18.87
CA LEU A 143 -8.47 8.29 18.44
C LEU A 143 -9.37 8.70 19.62
N PRO A 144 -10.53 9.34 19.34
CA PRO A 144 -11.48 9.76 20.37
C PRO A 144 -11.97 8.62 21.27
#